data_AF-A0A356BCH4-F1
#
_entry.id   AF-A0A356BCH4-F1
#
_cell.length_a   1.000
_cell.length_b   1.000
_cell.length_c   1.000
_cell.angle_alpha   90.00
_cell.angle_beta   90.00
_cell.angle_gamma   90.00
#
_symmetry.space_group_name_H-M   'P 1'
#
loop_
_entity.id
_entity.type
_entity.pdbx_description
1 polymer ?
#
loop_
_entity_poly.entity_id
_entity_poly.type
_entity_poly.pdbx_seq_one_letter_code
_entity_poly.pdbx_strand_id
1 'polypeptide(L)'
;MNRTMLFLAVSSVLGVAALSVDVQASSHREAPNITRMPTLDATDFYLFNSYEAGREDYVSLIANYIPLQDAYGGPNYFAMDPQAVYSIHIDNDGDAKADISFNFRFSSRLANEGMGVKLPIGPADNQRMVAVPLKNVGAISADDATALNFIENYSLELQSGTASTMLSPDGATTFTKPYDYVGNKTFNSASAYQAYADQYVYNVAIPGCDAKARVFVGQRKDPFVVNLGETFDLVNYVPVEGDSTPGAGDGAGFPGGITQSSANDDLVTKNVTALAIEVPKACLTGSGNGVIGAWTTASLPQARILNPNASLSRPEVNGGALVQVSRLSNPLVNELVIGLADKDKFNSSQPADDGQFADYVTHPSLPALLNILFKDAVNATLGTDITDLAPSNFPRLDLVNAFLTGVEGVNQLATVTPSEMLRLNTAIAAKPMQMQSAFGVAGDDLAGFPNGRRPGDDVVDIALRVVMGALCHDIPVNGTPTNLGYCAPEDAPVGNVPFTDGAPVNASMFNSSFPYLLTPLAGSPN
;
A
#
# COMPACT_ATOMS: atom_id res chain seq x y z
N MET A 1 85.24 11.21 -10.64
CA MET A 1 84.16 12.15 -10.32
C MET A 1 83.07 11.37 -9.61
N ASN A 2 82.95 11.59 -8.30
CA ASN A 2 82.02 10.94 -7.38
C ASN A 2 81.58 12.01 -6.37
N ARG A 3 80.34 11.85 -5.82
CA ARG A 3 79.65 12.67 -4.78
C ARG A 3 78.74 13.78 -5.34
N THR A 4 77.47 13.99 -4.96
CA THR A 4 76.49 13.41 -4.01
C THR A 4 75.14 14.07 -4.33
N MET A 5 73.97 13.42 -4.18
CA MET A 5 72.83 14.01 -3.45
C MET A 5 71.72 12.99 -3.18
N LEU A 6 71.25 13.05 -1.94
CA LEU A 6 70.18 12.32 -1.26
C LEU A 6 68.84 13.01 -1.57
N PHE A 7 67.70 12.30 -1.63
CA PHE A 7 66.44 12.66 -0.95
C PHE A 7 65.34 11.60 -1.19
N LEU A 8 64.66 11.23 -0.10
CA LEU A 8 63.38 10.49 -0.04
C LEU A 8 62.20 11.39 -0.44
N ALA A 9 61.17 10.84 -1.09
CA ALA A 9 59.75 11.22 -0.96
C ALA A 9 58.88 10.09 -1.56
N VAL A 10 58.22 9.25 -0.75
CA VAL A 10 56.85 9.39 -0.18
C VAL A 10 55.74 9.13 -1.20
N SER A 11 55.02 8.03 -0.95
CA SER A 11 53.79 7.56 -1.59
C SER A 11 52.64 8.56 -1.55
N SER A 12 51.83 8.60 -2.60
CA SER A 12 50.43 9.07 -2.55
C SER A 12 49.61 8.34 -3.61
N VAL A 13 49.08 7.17 -3.23
CA VAL A 13 47.90 6.58 -3.86
C VAL A 13 46.71 7.34 -3.27
N LEU A 14 46.12 8.27 -4.04
CA LEU A 14 44.82 8.81 -3.69
C LEU A 14 43.78 7.73 -4.00
N GLY A 15 43.34 7.04 -2.95
CA GLY A 15 42.08 6.32 -2.97
C GLY A 15 40.95 7.34 -3.02
N VAL A 16 40.21 7.33 -4.13
CA VAL A 16 38.85 7.87 -4.15
C VAL A 16 38.00 6.82 -3.44
N ALA A 17 37.83 6.99 -2.13
CA ALA A 17 36.74 6.35 -1.43
C ALA A 17 35.46 6.97 -1.97
N ALA A 18 34.81 6.26 -2.89
CA ALA A 18 33.40 6.45 -3.15
C ALA A 18 32.70 6.16 -1.82
N LEU A 19 32.30 7.20 -1.11
CA LEU A 19 31.29 7.10 -0.07
C LEU A 19 30.01 6.75 -0.81
N SER A 20 29.74 5.45 -0.92
CA SER A 20 28.39 4.95 -1.16
C SER A 20 27.55 5.45 0.00
N VAL A 21 26.89 6.58 -0.18
CA VAL A 21 25.70 6.87 0.59
C VAL A 21 24.68 5.85 0.11
N ASP A 22 24.36 4.88 0.95
CA ASP A 22 23.16 4.06 0.77
C ASP A 22 21.96 5.02 0.82
N VAL A 23 21.58 5.53 -0.35
CA VAL A 23 20.28 6.18 -0.54
C VAL A 23 19.27 5.05 -0.43
N GLN A 24 18.66 4.94 0.75
CA GLN A 24 17.53 4.05 0.96
C GLN A 24 16.29 4.69 0.33
N ALA A 25 16.15 4.57 -0.98
CA ALA A 25 14.87 4.76 -1.63
C ALA A 25 14.00 3.52 -1.30
N SER A 26 12.77 3.70 -0.79
CA SER A 26 11.63 3.84 -1.70
C SER A 26 10.25 3.86 -1.01
N SER A 27 9.14 3.81 -1.78
CA SER A 27 7.68 4.07 -1.57
C SER A 27 6.97 3.61 -0.28
N HIS A 28 7.75 3.15 0.69
CA HIS A 28 7.38 2.20 1.70
C HIS A 28 8.45 2.32 2.78
N ARG A 29 8.18 3.15 3.79
CA ARG A 29 9.09 4.05 4.53
C ARG A 29 8.90 5.51 4.11
N GLU A 30 7.63 5.84 3.91
CA GLU A 30 7.11 7.04 3.32
C GLU A 30 7.41 8.32 4.12
N ALA A 31 7.74 8.19 5.42
CA ALA A 31 8.15 9.28 6.29
C ALA A 31 9.42 8.93 7.12
N PRO A 32 10.29 9.90 7.47
CA PRO A 32 11.51 9.62 8.22
C PRO A 32 11.32 8.85 9.55
N ASN A 33 10.21 9.07 10.26
CA ASN A 33 9.96 8.38 11.53
C ASN A 33 9.51 6.93 11.34
N ILE A 34 8.64 6.66 10.36
CA ILE A 34 8.05 5.33 10.16
C ILE A 34 9.11 4.29 9.76
N THR A 35 10.23 4.75 9.19
CA THR A 35 11.38 3.90 8.86
C THR A 35 11.99 3.18 10.06
N ARG A 36 11.71 3.67 11.26
CA ARG A 36 12.19 3.09 12.53
C ARG A 36 11.20 2.07 13.11
N MET A 37 10.05 1.90 12.46
CA MET A 37 8.90 1.10 12.89
C MET A 37 8.29 0.34 11.69
N PRO A 38 9.06 -0.53 11.01
CA PRO A 38 8.66 -1.13 9.72
C PRO A 38 7.40 -1.99 9.80
N THR A 39 7.03 -2.49 10.99
CA THR A 39 5.78 -3.27 11.18
C THR A 39 4.52 -2.39 11.17
N LEU A 40 4.66 -1.06 11.20
CA LEU A 40 3.56 -0.08 11.21
C LEU A 40 3.44 0.70 9.90
N ASP A 41 4.34 0.42 8.97
CA ASP A 41 4.45 1.05 7.66
C ASP A 41 3.34 0.51 6.75
N ALA A 42 2.40 1.39 6.39
CA ALA A 42 1.30 1.08 5.49
C ALA A 42 1.80 1.09 4.05
N THR A 43 1.47 0.05 3.29
CA THR A 43 1.88 -0.09 1.88
C THR A 43 0.87 0.60 0.99
N ASP A 44 -0.39 0.22 1.20
CA ASP A 44 -1.50 0.49 0.30
C ASP A 44 -2.82 0.34 1.02
N PHE A 45 -3.79 1.10 0.52
CA PHE A 45 -5.18 0.96 0.91
C PHE A 45 -6.06 0.78 -0.33
N TYR A 46 -6.95 -0.20 -0.29
CA TYR A 46 -7.92 -0.50 -1.34
C TYR A 46 -9.34 -0.37 -0.77
N LEU A 47 -10.22 0.25 -1.54
CA LEU A 47 -11.62 0.51 -1.18
C LEU A 47 -12.47 0.37 -2.44
N PHE A 48 -13.28 -0.67 -2.56
CA PHE A 48 -14.04 -0.89 -3.79
C PHE A 48 -15.33 -1.67 -3.55
N ASN A 49 -16.33 -1.43 -4.40
CA ASN A 49 -17.49 -2.32 -4.46
C ASN A 49 -17.02 -3.71 -4.89
N SER A 50 -17.47 -4.74 -4.18
CA SER A 50 -17.12 -6.13 -4.49
C SER A 50 -17.48 -6.47 -5.94
N TYR A 51 -16.52 -7.08 -6.64
CA TYR A 51 -16.70 -7.65 -7.98
C TYR A 51 -16.74 -9.19 -7.94
N GLU A 52 -16.90 -9.78 -6.76
CA GLU A 52 -17.16 -11.22 -6.61
C GLU A 52 -18.63 -11.50 -6.93
N ALA A 53 -18.87 -12.54 -7.73
CA ALA A 53 -20.23 -12.92 -8.14
C ALA A 53 -21.09 -13.27 -6.92
N GLY A 54 -22.27 -12.66 -6.81
CA GLY A 54 -23.19 -12.85 -5.68
C GLY A 54 -22.84 -12.02 -4.43
N ARG A 55 -21.89 -11.10 -4.53
CA ARG A 55 -21.46 -10.18 -3.46
C ARG A 55 -21.61 -8.71 -3.85
N GLU A 56 -22.43 -8.40 -4.85
CA GLU A 56 -22.57 -7.06 -5.44
C GLU A 56 -23.04 -5.99 -4.44
N ASP A 57 -23.68 -6.40 -3.34
CA ASP A 57 -24.12 -5.54 -2.22
C ASP A 57 -23.04 -5.30 -1.14
N TYR A 58 -21.78 -5.61 -1.43
CA TYR A 58 -20.67 -5.48 -0.50
C TYR A 58 -19.60 -4.48 -0.96
N VAL A 59 -18.86 -3.95 0.02
CA VAL A 59 -17.64 -3.16 -0.15
C VAL A 59 -16.47 -3.92 0.46
N SER A 60 -15.36 -3.98 -0.27
CA SER A 60 -14.09 -4.56 0.17
C SER A 60 -13.14 -3.45 0.59
N LEU A 61 -12.53 -3.61 1.76
CA LEU A 61 -11.50 -2.74 2.31
C LEU A 61 -10.26 -3.58 2.60
N ILE A 62 -9.10 -3.17 2.09
CA ILE A 62 -7.85 -3.90 2.29
C ILE A 62 -6.77 -2.90 2.66
N ALA A 63 -6.25 -3.01 3.87
CA ALA A 63 -5.08 -2.25 4.31
C ALA A 63 -3.86 -3.16 4.35
N ASN A 64 -2.88 -2.87 3.51
CA ASN A 64 -1.64 -3.63 3.46
C ASN A 64 -0.57 -2.96 4.34
N TYR A 65 0.20 -3.78 5.04
CA TYR A 65 1.26 -3.37 5.95
C TYR A 65 2.52 -4.21 5.76
N ILE A 66 3.62 -3.68 6.30
CA ILE A 66 4.95 -4.30 6.31
C ILE A 66 5.52 -4.42 4.89
N PRO A 67 6.30 -3.42 4.45
CA PRO A 67 6.89 -3.40 3.13
C PRO A 67 7.71 -4.58 2.71
N LEU A 68 7.81 -4.71 1.38
CA LEU A 68 8.94 -5.33 0.70
C LEU A 68 9.26 -6.69 1.30
N GLN A 69 8.23 -7.47 1.63
CA GLN A 69 8.44 -8.75 2.30
C GLN A 69 9.08 -9.72 1.32
N ASP A 70 10.39 -9.89 1.44
CA ASP A 70 11.09 -10.97 0.77
C ASP A 70 10.56 -12.30 1.29
N ALA A 71 10.06 -13.13 0.37
CA ALA A 71 9.43 -14.39 0.74
C ALA A 71 10.35 -15.27 1.62
N TYR A 72 11.67 -15.21 1.39
CA TYR A 72 12.70 -15.95 2.14
C TYR A 72 13.13 -15.28 3.47
N GLY A 73 12.42 -14.26 3.95
CA GLY A 73 12.74 -13.42 5.13
C GLY A 73 12.74 -14.11 6.50
N GLY A 74 12.99 -15.42 6.55
CA GLY A 74 13.17 -16.17 7.78
C GLY A 74 14.44 -15.80 8.55
N PRO A 75 14.63 -16.34 9.77
CA PRO A 75 13.79 -17.34 10.44
C PRO A 75 12.57 -16.74 11.18
N ASN A 76 12.47 -15.41 11.26
CA ASN A 76 11.43 -14.72 12.04
C ASN A 76 10.26 -14.21 11.21
N TYR A 77 10.36 -14.10 9.87
CA TYR A 77 9.24 -13.72 8.99
C TYR A 77 8.50 -12.45 9.47
N PHE A 78 7.27 -12.20 9.02
CA PHE A 78 6.66 -10.87 9.08
C PHE A 78 5.51 -10.82 10.09
N ALA A 79 5.88 -10.87 11.38
CA ALA A 79 4.91 -10.76 12.47
C ALA A 79 4.47 -9.29 12.69
N MET A 80 3.21 -9.11 13.07
CA MET A 80 2.65 -7.79 13.39
C MET A 80 3.11 -7.32 14.77
N ASP A 81 3.16 -6.00 15.01
CA ASP A 81 3.56 -5.46 16.32
C ASP A 81 2.42 -5.67 17.34
N PRO A 82 2.61 -6.44 18.43
CA PRO A 82 1.57 -6.69 19.43
C PRO A 82 1.18 -5.46 20.25
N GLN A 83 1.91 -4.36 20.14
CA GLN A 83 1.67 -3.11 20.86
C GLN A 83 0.91 -2.10 20.01
N ALA A 84 0.83 -2.33 18.70
CA ALA A 84 0.18 -1.44 17.77
C ALA A 84 -1.35 -1.65 17.71
N VAL A 85 -2.03 -0.60 17.25
CA VAL A 85 -3.41 -0.66 16.79
C VAL A 85 -3.40 -0.28 15.32
N TYR A 86 -3.87 -1.18 14.48
CA TYR A 86 -4.06 -0.95 13.05
C TYR A 86 -5.54 -0.71 12.82
N SER A 87 -5.91 0.36 12.12
CA SER A 87 -7.30 0.77 12.01
C SER A 87 -7.68 1.11 10.59
N ILE A 88 -8.84 0.63 10.13
CA ILE A 88 -9.48 1.11 8.91
C ILE A 88 -10.65 2.01 9.33
N HIS A 89 -10.64 3.25 8.87
CA HIS A 89 -11.63 4.27 9.21
C HIS A 89 -12.58 4.54 8.05
N ILE A 90 -13.81 4.92 8.37
CA ILE A 90 -14.84 5.32 7.42
C ILE A 90 -15.46 6.63 7.88
N ASP A 91 -15.51 7.60 6.97
CA ASP A 91 -16.33 8.81 7.03
C ASP A 91 -17.52 8.60 6.10
N ASN A 92 -18.74 8.73 6.61
CA ASN A 92 -19.97 8.56 5.83
C ASN A 92 -20.92 9.75 5.90
N ASP A 93 -20.46 10.89 6.41
CA ASP A 93 -21.19 12.16 6.47
C ASP A 93 -20.44 13.36 5.85
N GLY A 94 -19.13 13.22 5.61
CA GLY A 94 -18.26 14.16 4.92
C GLY A 94 -17.61 15.24 5.78
N ASP A 95 -17.62 15.08 7.11
CA ASP A 95 -16.95 15.98 8.06
C ASP A 95 -15.44 15.70 8.24
N ALA A 96 -14.90 14.70 7.51
CA ALA A 96 -13.53 14.21 7.55
C ALA A 96 -13.10 13.60 8.90
N LYS A 97 -14.05 13.12 9.70
CA LYS A 97 -13.82 12.32 10.91
C LYS A 97 -14.37 10.91 10.73
N ALA A 98 -13.84 9.98 11.50
CA ALA A 98 -14.27 8.60 11.43
C ALA A 98 -15.61 8.41 12.15
N ASP A 99 -16.62 7.96 11.42
CA ASP A 99 -17.89 7.48 11.96
C ASP A 99 -17.81 6.02 12.38
N ILE A 100 -17.05 5.24 11.60
CA ILE A 100 -16.82 3.81 11.82
C ILE A 100 -15.31 3.56 11.81
N SER A 101 -14.83 2.70 12.71
CA SER A 101 -13.44 2.23 12.70
C SER A 101 -13.37 0.75 13.03
N PHE A 102 -12.61 0.01 12.22
CA PHE A 102 -12.26 -1.39 12.43
C PHE A 102 -10.85 -1.46 13.01
N ASN A 103 -10.73 -1.71 14.32
CA ASN A 103 -9.46 -1.71 15.04
C ASN A 103 -8.95 -3.14 15.24
N PHE A 104 -7.77 -3.42 14.70
CA PHE A 104 -7.06 -4.69 14.80
C PHE A 104 -5.95 -4.59 15.84
N ARG A 105 -5.94 -5.53 16.79
CA ARG A 105 -4.86 -5.67 17.79
C ARG A 105 -4.30 -7.07 17.75
N PHE A 106 -2.98 -7.16 17.62
CA PHE A 106 -2.28 -8.43 17.47
C PHE A 106 -1.73 -8.94 18.80
N SER A 107 -1.61 -10.26 18.89
CA SER A 107 -0.90 -10.94 19.96
C SER A 107 -0.17 -12.14 19.38
N SER A 108 0.96 -12.49 19.97
CA SER A 108 1.71 -13.66 19.55
C SER A 108 2.15 -14.49 20.75
N ARG A 109 2.28 -15.80 20.54
CA ARG A 109 2.78 -16.74 21.54
C ARG A 109 3.53 -17.88 20.89
N LEU A 110 4.40 -18.51 21.66
CA LEU A 110 4.93 -19.81 21.28
C LEU A 110 3.92 -20.94 21.55
N ALA A 111 4.10 -22.05 20.86
CA ALA A 111 3.47 -23.33 21.18
C ALA A 111 3.81 -23.78 22.61
N ASN A 112 3.14 -24.82 23.10
CA ASN A 112 3.33 -25.39 24.44
C ASN A 112 3.23 -24.31 25.54
N GLU A 113 2.13 -23.56 25.55
CA GLU A 113 1.85 -22.52 26.56
C GLU A 113 2.97 -21.47 26.68
N GLY A 114 3.60 -21.10 25.55
CA GLY A 114 4.67 -20.10 25.52
C GLY A 114 6.08 -20.66 25.76
N MET A 115 6.22 -21.96 26.03
CA MET A 115 7.53 -22.61 26.23
C MET A 115 8.26 -22.94 24.93
N GLY A 116 7.54 -22.95 23.81
CA GLY A 116 8.04 -23.37 22.51
C GLY A 116 8.23 -24.88 22.38
N VAL A 117 8.39 -25.31 21.13
CA VAL A 117 8.75 -26.68 20.79
C VAL A 117 10.17 -26.94 21.26
N LYS A 118 10.36 -28.07 21.95
CA LYS A 118 11.66 -28.55 22.40
C LYS A 118 11.91 -29.95 21.84
N LEU A 119 13.15 -30.20 21.45
CA LEU A 119 13.59 -31.50 20.94
C LEU A 119 14.51 -32.20 21.96
N PRO A 120 14.45 -33.53 22.05
CA PRO A 120 15.36 -34.31 22.89
C PRO A 120 16.74 -34.42 22.23
N ILE A 121 17.72 -33.66 22.73
CA ILE A 121 19.07 -33.58 22.17
C ILE A 121 20.08 -34.30 23.07
N GLY A 122 20.93 -35.14 22.47
CA GLY A 122 21.99 -35.89 23.16
C GLY A 122 21.70 -37.38 23.31
N PRO A 123 22.67 -38.16 23.81
CA PRO A 123 22.52 -39.60 24.06
C PRO A 123 21.55 -39.86 25.22
N ALA A 124 21.01 -41.07 25.32
CA ALA A 124 19.94 -41.42 26.27
C ALA A 124 20.27 -41.14 27.74
N ASP A 125 21.54 -41.23 28.14
CA ASP A 125 22.04 -40.98 29.49
C ASP A 125 22.34 -39.50 29.79
N ASN A 126 22.31 -38.63 28.77
CA ASN A 126 22.53 -37.18 28.90
C ASN A 126 21.63 -36.38 27.95
N GLN A 127 20.40 -36.83 27.77
CA GLN A 127 19.43 -36.20 26.88
C GLN A 127 18.85 -34.93 27.53
N ARG A 128 18.71 -33.86 26.74
CA ARG A 128 18.16 -32.56 27.19
C ARG A 128 17.07 -32.09 26.24
N MET A 129 16.00 -31.54 26.80
CA MET A 129 14.96 -30.88 26.00
C MET A 129 15.39 -29.46 25.64
N VAL A 130 15.78 -29.25 24.37
CA VAL A 130 16.32 -27.97 23.88
C VAL A 130 15.31 -27.30 22.95
N ALA A 131 15.03 -26.01 23.17
CA ALA A 131 14.12 -25.24 22.34
C ALA A 131 14.65 -25.06 20.91
N VAL A 132 13.75 -25.11 19.93
CA VAL A 132 14.10 -24.90 18.52
C VAL A 132 14.21 -23.40 18.20
N PRO A 133 15.07 -23.00 17.25
CA PRO A 133 15.19 -21.61 16.82
C PRO A 133 14.18 -21.21 15.72
N LEU A 134 13.26 -22.11 15.35
CA LEU A 134 12.37 -21.97 14.21
C LEU A 134 10.92 -21.78 14.62
N LYS A 135 10.16 -21.05 13.81
CA LYS A 135 8.71 -20.85 13.97
C LYS A 135 7.86 -22.08 13.58
N ASN A 136 8.45 -23.12 12.99
CA ASN A 136 7.84 -24.43 12.76
C ASN A 136 8.90 -25.54 12.78
N VAL A 137 8.50 -26.78 13.08
CA VAL A 137 9.40 -27.95 13.18
C VAL A 137 9.06 -29.10 12.22
N GLY A 138 8.12 -28.86 11.31
CA GLY A 138 7.60 -29.86 10.40
C GLY A 138 6.65 -29.25 9.38
N ALA A 139 6.00 -30.12 8.62
CA ALA A 139 4.99 -29.75 7.64
C ALA A 139 3.74 -29.18 8.35
N ILE A 140 3.07 -28.27 7.65
CA ILE A 140 1.81 -27.65 8.05
C ILE A 140 0.85 -27.81 6.87
N SER A 141 -0.40 -28.12 7.19
CA SER A 141 -1.48 -28.22 6.22
C SER A 141 -2.76 -27.63 6.80
N ALA A 142 -3.78 -27.54 5.96
CA ALA A 142 -5.13 -27.18 6.37
C ALA A 142 -5.64 -28.05 7.54
N ASP A 143 -5.31 -29.35 7.56
CA ASP A 143 -5.83 -30.27 8.58
C ASP A 143 -4.90 -30.46 9.78
N ASP A 144 -3.65 -30.01 9.69
CA ASP A 144 -2.64 -30.20 10.73
C ASP A 144 -1.63 -29.05 10.78
N ALA A 145 -1.72 -28.26 11.85
CA ALA A 145 -0.76 -27.20 12.18
C ALA A 145 0.00 -27.48 13.49
N THR A 146 0.04 -28.73 13.95
CA THR A 146 0.70 -29.12 15.22
C THR A 146 2.20 -28.87 15.23
N ALA A 147 2.83 -28.81 14.04
CA ALA A 147 4.24 -28.49 13.87
C ALA A 147 4.56 -26.99 14.00
N LEU A 148 3.55 -26.11 14.12
CA LEU A 148 3.74 -24.68 14.27
C LEU A 148 4.22 -24.34 15.69
N ASN A 149 5.28 -23.55 15.79
CA ASN A 149 5.90 -23.13 17.04
C ASN A 149 5.57 -21.67 17.42
N PHE A 150 5.16 -20.83 16.47
CA PHE A 150 4.80 -19.43 16.70
C PHE A 150 3.41 -19.15 16.14
N ILE A 151 2.50 -18.66 16.98
CA ILE A 151 1.08 -18.46 16.66
C ILE A 151 0.76 -16.99 16.83
N GLU A 152 0.17 -16.38 15.80
CA GLU A 152 -0.36 -15.02 15.83
C GLU A 152 -1.88 -15.04 15.87
N ASN A 153 -2.44 -14.28 16.79
CA ASN A 153 -3.87 -14.05 16.90
C ASN A 153 -4.14 -12.55 16.85
N TYR A 154 -5.35 -12.17 16.51
CA TYR A 154 -5.80 -10.79 16.58
C TYR A 154 -7.21 -10.69 17.13
N SER A 155 -7.52 -9.53 17.69
CA SER A 155 -8.88 -9.13 18.03
C SER A 155 -9.33 -8.04 17.07
N LEU A 156 -10.61 -8.05 16.70
CA LEU A 156 -11.22 -7.03 15.84
C LEU A 156 -12.31 -6.31 16.63
N GLU A 157 -12.12 -5.01 16.84
CA GLU A 157 -13.10 -4.13 17.45
C GLU A 157 -13.75 -3.27 16.36
N LEU A 158 -15.08 -3.18 16.38
CA LEU A 158 -15.85 -2.20 15.66
C LEU A 158 -16.16 -1.03 16.59
N GLN A 159 -15.67 0.15 16.25
CA GLN A 159 -16.09 1.40 16.86
C GLN A 159 -17.07 2.12 15.92
N SER A 160 -18.23 2.55 16.43
CA SER A 160 -19.20 3.35 15.70
C SER A 160 -19.72 4.47 16.60
N GLY A 161 -19.36 5.71 16.28
CA GLY A 161 -19.51 6.84 17.20
C GLY A 161 -18.87 6.54 18.57
N THR A 162 -19.68 6.59 19.64
CA THR A 162 -19.23 6.27 21.01
C THR A 162 -19.38 4.78 21.37
N ALA A 163 -20.02 3.98 20.53
CA ALA A 163 -20.19 2.56 20.77
C ALA A 163 -18.96 1.78 20.31
N SER A 164 -18.58 0.76 21.09
CA SER A 164 -17.53 -0.19 20.73
C SER A 164 -18.07 -1.60 20.90
N THR A 165 -17.76 -2.49 19.95
CA THR A 165 -18.15 -3.91 19.99
C THR A 165 -17.02 -4.78 19.46
N MET A 166 -16.66 -5.82 20.23
CA MET A 166 -15.75 -6.86 19.76
C MET A 166 -16.46 -7.75 18.74
N LEU A 167 -15.93 -7.80 17.52
CA LEU A 167 -16.37 -8.75 16.50
C LEU A 167 -15.72 -10.12 16.77
N SER A 168 -16.46 -11.19 16.48
CA SER A 168 -16.07 -12.56 16.80
C SER A 168 -16.34 -13.50 15.63
N PRO A 169 -15.42 -14.43 15.32
CA PRO A 169 -15.72 -15.53 14.43
C PRO A 169 -16.46 -16.63 15.21
N ASP A 170 -17.69 -16.96 14.80
CA ASP A 170 -18.50 -18.10 15.30
C ASP A 170 -18.40 -18.36 16.82
N GLY A 171 -18.49 -17.30 17.64
CA GLY A 171 -18.51 -17.39 19.10
C GLY A 171 -17.13 -17.39 19.80
N ALA A 172 -16.02 -17.36 19.05
CA ALA A 172 -14.68 -17.17 19.61
C ALA A 172 -14.34 -15.68 19.83
N THR A 173 -13.49 -15.36 20.79
CA THR A 173 -13.12 -13.96 21.09
C THR A 173 -11.92 -13.44 20.31
N THR A 174 -11.24 -14.31 19.55
CA THR A 174 -10.02 -13.99 18.81
C THR A 174 -10.01 -14.69 17.47
N PHE A 175 -9.35 -14.07 16.51
CA PHE A 175 -9.06 -14.61 15.19
C PHE A 175 -7.63 -15.11 15.15
N THR A 176 -7.33 -16.10 14.31
CA THR A 176 -5.97 -16.57 14.07
C THR A 176 -5.47 -16.00 12.75
N LYS A 177 -4.24 -15.51 12.70
CA LYS A 177 -3.54 -15.18 11.45
C LYS A 177 -2.84 -16.45 10.93
N PRO A 178 -3.01 -16.86 9.66
CA PRO A 178 -2.26 -17.97 9.09
C PRO A 178 -0.77 -17.66 9.14
N TYR A 179 0.04 -18.70 9.32
CA TYR A 179 1.49 -18.55 9.23
C TYR A 179 1.90 -18.14 7.80
N ASP A 180 2.95 -17.32 7.69
CA ASP A 180 3.45 -16.81 6.41
C ASP A 180 3.92 -17.98 5.50
N TYR A 181 3.93 -17.77 4.19
CA TYR A 181 4.23 -18.85 3.24
C TYR A 181 5.74 -19.09 3.12
N VAL A 182 6.30 -19.72 4.15
CA VAL A 182 7.74 -19.92 4.31
C VAL A 182 8.39 -20.84 3.27
N GLY A 183 7.60 -21.64 2.55
CA GLY A 183 8.08 -22.50 1.48
C GLY A 183 7.38 -23.85 1.36
N ASN A 184 7.65 -24.54 0.26
CA ASN A 184 6.98 -25.79 -0.13
C ASN A 184 7.30 -26.97 0.79
N LYS A 185 8.44 -27.01 1.49
CA LYS A 185 8.72 -28.09 2.43
C LYS A 185 7.82 -28.03 3.65
N THR A 186 7.34 -26.83 3.99
CA THR A 186 6.38 -26.63 5.06
C THR A 186 4.97 -26.89 4.56
N PHE A 187 4.58 -26.35 3.40
CA PHE A 187 3.18 -26.33 2.93
C PHE A 187 2.88 -27.21 1.71
N ASN A 188 3.83 -28.02 1.24
CA ASN A 188 3.84 -28.83 0.02
C ASN A 188 3.78 -28.05 -1.31
N SER A 189 2.88 -27.08 -1.47
CA SER A 189 2.71 -26.29 -2.70
C SER A 189 1.95 -24.99 -2.44
N ALA A 190 1.91 -24.10 -3.44
CA ALA A 190 1.15 -22.84 -3.34
C ALA A 190 -0.36 -23.11 -3.20
N SER A 191 -0.88 -24.11 -3.91
CA SER A 191 -2.28 -24.53 -3.80
C SER A 191 -2.63 -25.08 -2.40
N ALA A 192 -1.70 -25.81 -1.78
CA ALA A 192 -1.89 -26.34 -0.43
C ALA A 192 -1.73 -25.25 0.65
N TYR A 193 -0.84 -24.27 0.44
CA TYR A 193 -0.80 -23.06 1.27
C TYR A 193 -2.10 -22.27 1.15
N GLN A 194 -2.64 -22.08 -0.06
CA GLN A 194 -3.91 -21.39 -0.27
C GLN A 194 -5.04 -22.08 0.50
N ALA A 195 -5.16 -23.42 0.37
CA ALA A 195 -6.16 -24.18 1.12
C ALA A 195 -5.99 -24.05 2.65
N TYR A 196 -4.76 -23.98 3.15
CA TYR A 196 -4.48 -23.67 4.56
C TYR A 196 -4.93 -22.25 4.94
N ALA A 197 -4.56 -21.24 4.13
CA ALA A 197 -4.89 -19.84 4.40
C ALA A 197 -6.40 -19.55 4.32
N ASP A 198 -7.13 -20.24 3.43
CA ASP A 198 -8.58 -20.07 3.23
C ASP A 198 -9.41 -20.42 4.47
N GLN A 199 -8.89 -21.28 5.36
CA GLN A 199 -9.54 -21.59 6.64
C GLN A 199 -9.60 -20.39 7.59
N TYR A 200 -8.78 -19.37 7.35
CA TYR A 200 -8.69 -18.16 8.15
C TYR A 200 -9.46 -16.99 7.50
N VAL A 201 -10.35 -17.29 6.55
CA VAL A 201 -11.41 -16.37 6.10
C VAL A 201 -12.61 -16.55 7.03
N TYR A 202 -12.89 -15.54 7.83
CA TYR A 202 -13.91 -15.59 8.86
C TYR A 202 -15.17 -14.84 8.45
N ASN A 203 -16.33 -15.40 8.75
CA ASN A 203 -17.61 -14.68 8.66
C ASN A 203 -17.93 -14.07 10.02
N VAL A 204 -18.22 -12.77 10.07
CA VAL A 204 -18.50 -12.04 11.31
C VAL A 204 -19.82 -11.30 11.21
N ALA A 205 -20.61 -11.31 12.29
CA ALA A 205 -21.80 -10.49 12.39
C ALA A 205 -21.41 -9.06 12.79
N ILE A 206 -21.96 -8.06 12.11
CA ILE A 206 -21.83 -6.65 12.49
C ILE A 206 -23.13 -6.23 13.20
N PRO A 207 -23.06 -5.60 14.38
CA PRO A 207 -24.25 -5.08 15.06
C PRO A 207 -25.09 -4.18 14.15
N GLY A 208 -26.39 -4.45 14.05
CA GLY A 208 -27.31 -3.69 13.19
C GLY A 208 -27.27 -4.08 11.71
N CYS A 209 -26.53 -5.12 11.33
CA CYS A 209 -26.40 -5.60 9.96
C CYS A 209 -26.97 -7.01 9.79
N ASP A 210 -27.93 -7.17 8.88
CA ASP A 210 -28.57 -8.46 8.61
C ASP A 210 -27.60 -9.47 7.98
N ALA A 211 -26.71 -8.99 7.11
CA ALA A 211 -25.76 -9.82 6.39
C ALA A 211 -24.38 -9.82 7.08
N LYS A 212 -23.71 -10.98 7.10
CA LYS A 212 -22.37 -11.12 7.68
C LYS A 212 -21.31 -10.44 6.79
N ALA A 213 -20.29 -9.90 7.44
CA ALA A 213 -19.04 -9.48 6.81
C ALA A 213 -18.03 -10.63 6.72
N ARG A 214 -17.03 -10.50 5.85
CA ARG A 214 -15.86 -11.40 5.77
C ARG A 214 -14.61 -10.69 6.26
N VAL A 215 -13.75 -11.39 7.00
CA VAL A 215 -12.48 -10.86 7.51
C VAL A 215 -11.37 -11.85 7.19
N PHE A 216 -10.22 -11.32 6.74
CA PHE A 216 -9.00 -12.08 6.55
C PHE A 216 -7.81 -11.20 6.96
N VAL A 217 -6.85 -11.79 7.67
CA VAL A 217 -5.55 -11.16 7.94
C VAL A 217 -4.46 -12.14 7.61
N GLY A 218 -3.48 -11.79 6.79
CA GLY A 218 -2.35 -12.66 6.49
C GLY A 218 -1.51 -12.20 5.30
N GLN A 219 -0.43 -12.94 5.03
CA GLN A 219 0.48 -12.62 3.94
C GLN A 219 -0.18 -12.80 2.56
N ARG A 220 0.04 -11.85 1.66
CA ARG A 220 -0.41 -11.87 0.26
C ARG A 220 0.70 -11.39 -0.67
N LYS A 221 0.62 -11.76 -1.95
CA LYS A 221 1.48 -11.14 -2.97
C LYS A 221 1.10 -9.66 -3.04
N ASP A 222 2.11 -8.80 -3.05
CA ASP A 222 1.89 -7.37 -3.24
C ASP A 222 1.26 -7.12 -4.62
N PRO A 223 0.03 -6.56 -4.70
CA PRO A 223 -0.61 -6.25 -5.97
C PRO A 223 -0.23 -4.86 -6.50
N PHE A 224 0.48 -4.04 -5.73
CA PHE A 224 1.01 -2.76 -6.20
C PHE A 224 2.12 -3.02 -7.21
N VAL A 225 2.15 -2.20 -8.26
CA VAL A 225 3.24 -2.20 -9.24
C VAL A 225 3.82 -0.79 -9.28
N VAL A 226 5.15 -0.72 -9.36
CA VAL A 226 5.84 0.56 -9.50
C VAL A 226 7.29 0.34 -9.92
N ASN A 227 7.80 1.22 -10.79
CA ASN A 227 9.23 1.37 -11.05
C ASN A 227 9.88 2.17 -9.93
N LEU A 228 10.24 1.45 -8.88
CA LEU A 228 10.49 2.00 -7.57
C LEU A 228 11.88 2.63 -7.46
N GLY A 229 12.91 1.94 -7.96
CA GLY A 229 14.28 2.40 -7.93
C GLY A 229 14.48 3.63 -8.81
N GLU A 230 14.07 3.56 -10.08
CA GLU A 230 14.31 4.64 -11.02
C GLU A 230 13.44 5.86 -10.72
N THR A 231 12.19 5.69 -10.24
CA THR A 231 11.33 6.83 -9.88
C THR A 231 11.94 7.69 -8.77
N PHE A 232 12.48 7.06 -7.72
CA PHE A 232 13.09 7.78 -6.60
C PHE A 232 14.56 8.17 -6.82
N ASP A 233 15.18 7.71 -7.92
CA ASP A 233 16.44 8.24 -8.47
C ASP A 233 16.18 9.37 -9.47
N LEU A 234 15.42 10.39 -9.05
CA LEU A 234 15.05 11.55 -9.87
C LEU A 234 14.33 11.18 -11.19
N VAL A 235 13.50 10.14 -11.19
CA VAL A 235 12.82 9.63 -12.41
C VAL A 235 13.86 9.30 -13.48
N ASN A 236 14.65 8.25 -13.26
CA ASN A 236 15.77 7.86 -14.12
C ASN A 236 15.33 7.08 -15.39
N TYR A 237 14.25 7.53 -16.01
CA TYR A 237 13.71 7.04 -17.28
C TYR A 237 12.94 8.17 -17.96
N VAL A 238 12.57 8.01 -19.24
CA VAL A 238 11.66 8.95 -19.92
C VAL A 238 10.23 8.48 -19.63
N PRO A 239 9.45 9.19 -18.79
CA PRO A 239 8.19 8.69 -18.24
C PRO A 239 7.02 8.82 -19.23
N VAL A 240 7.25 8.54 -20.50
CA VAL A 240 6.27 8.63 -21.59
C VAL A 240 6.26 7.30 -22.32
N GLU A 241 5.06 6.82 -22.68
CA GLU A 241 4.91 5.56 -23.40
C GLU A 241 5.77 5.51 -24.68
N GLY A 242 6.70 4.56 -24.70
CA GLY A 242 7.65 4.33 -25.78
C GLY A 242 7.08 3.49 -26.92
N ASP A 243 5.99 2.76 -26.68
CA ASP A 243 5.31 1.95 -27.69
C ASP A 243 4.14 2.70 -28.36
N SER A 244 3.70 2.25 -29.54
CA SER A 244 2.52 2.82 -30.21
C SER A 244 1.24 2.68 -29.37
N THR A 245 1.18 1.63 -28.55
CA THR A 245 0.18 1.37 -27.52
C THR A 245 0.87 0.60 -26.38
N PRO A 246 0.41 0.76 -25.12
CA PRO A 246 1.03 0.10 -23.98
C PRO A 246 1.23 -1.41 -24.19
N GLY A 247 2.50 -1.85 -24.13
CA GLY A 247 2.89 -3.25 -24.25
C GLY A 247 3.03 -3.79 -25.68
N ALA A 248 3.00 -2.94 -26.71
CA ALA A 248 3.21 -3.38 -28.09
C ALA A 248 4.66 -3.85 -28.36
N GLY A 249 5.64 -3.36 -27.60
CA GLY A 249 7.06 -3.67 -27.75
C GLY A 249 7.64 -3.26 -29.09
N ASP A 250 7.06 -2.26 -29.75
CA ASP A 250 7.43 -1.81 -31.08
C ASP A 250 8.30 -0.54 -31.08
N GLY A 251 8.42 0.14 -29.93
CA GLY A 251 9.18 1.38 -29.80
C GLY A 251 8.68 2.49 -30.72
N ALA A 252 7.42 2.41 -31.17
CA ALA A 252 6.83 3.34 -32.14
C ALA A 252 6.03 4.48 -31.47
N GLY A 253 6.13 4.62 -30.15
CA GLY A 253 5.62 5.72 -29.35
C GLY A 253 6.62 6.87 -29.25
N PHE A 254 6.80 7.40 -28.03
CA PHE A 254 7.74 8.50 -27.80
C PHE A 254 9.19 8.02 -27.97
N PRO A 255 10.04 8.71 -28.76
CA PRO A 255 11.44 8.33 -28.93
C PRO A 255 12.20 8.27 -27.59
N GLY A 256 12.66 7.08 -27.22
CA GLY A 256 13.34 6.84 -25.95
C GLY A 256 12.42 6.75 -24.73
N GLY A 257 11.11 6.74 -24.94
CA GLY A 257 10.10 6.49 -23.91
C GLY A 257 10.23 5.10 -23.30
N ILE A 258 9.80 4.96 -22.04
CA ILE A 258 9.75 3.69 -21.35
C ILE A 258 8.64 2.80 -21.92
N THR A 259 8.87 1.49 -21.98
CA THR A 259 7.88 0.50 -22.46
C THR A 259 7.33 -0.32 -21.30
N GLN A 260 6.09 -0.77 -21.43
CA GLN A 260 5.45 -1.61 -20.41
C GLN A 260 6.15 -2.96 -20.28
N SER A 261 6.65 -3.27 -19.09
CA SER A 261 7.31 -4.53 -18.79
C SER A 261 7.19 -4.87 -17.31
N SER A 262 6.95 -6.14 -17.00
CA SER A 262 7.02 -6.62 -15.60
C SER A 262 8.43 -6.50 -15.00
N ALA A 263 9.45 -6.24 -15.81
CA ALA A 263 10.81 -5.96 -15.33
C ALA A 263 10.95 -4.57 -14.70
N ASN A 264 10.00 -3.67 -14.99
CA ASN A 264 9.95 -2.33 -14.39
C ASN A 264 9.17 -2.36 -13.06
N ASP A 265 8.55 -3.48 -12.68
CA ASP A 265 7.89 -3.63 -11.38
C ASP A 265 8.89 -4.18 -10.34
N ASP A 266 9.39 -3.32 -9.47
CA ASP A 266 10.31 -3.70 -8.40
C ASP A 266 9.63 -4.50 -7.27
N LEU A 267 8.29 -4.52 -7.24
CA LEU A 267 7.48 -5.26 -6.27
C LEU A 267 7.08 -6.64 -6.77
N VAL A 268 7.44 -7.03 -8.00
CA VAL A 268 7.05 -8.31 -8.62
C VAL A 268 7.44 -9.54 -7.79
N THR A 269 8.46 -9.42 -6.93
CA THR A 269 8.94 -10.50 -6.04
C THR A 269 8.60 -10.29 -4.56
N LYS A 270 7.75 -9.32 -4.24
CA LYS A 270 7.46 -8.92 -2.86
C LYS A 270 6.06 -9.35 -2.40
N ASN A 271 5.97 -9.68 -1.11
CA ASN A 271 4.72 -9.89 -0.40
C ASN A 271 4.43 -8.70 0.54
N VAL A 272 3.23 -8.69 1.09
CA VAL A 272 2.73 -7.76 2.13
C VAL A 272 1.85 -8.51 3.13
N THR A 273 1.56 -7.90 4.28
CA THR A 273 0.51 -8.40 5.18
C THR A 273 -0.78 -7.62 4.98
N ALA A 274 -1.82 -8.31 4.51
CA ALA A 274 -3.11 -7.70 4.24
C ALA A 274 -4.06 -7.83 5.44
N LEU A 275 -4.69 -6.72 5.82
CA LEU A 275 -5.84 -6.66 6.72
C LEU A 275 -7.07 -6.38 5.84
N ALA A 276 -7.80 -7.43 5.48
CA ALA A 276 -8.94 -7.37 4.58
C ALA A 276 -10.26 -7.56 5.33
N ILE A 277 -11.23 -6.70 5.05
CA ILE A 277 -12.61 -6.82 5.50
C ILE A 277 -13.57 -6.50 4.36
N GLU A 278 -14.62 -7.31 4.21
CA GLU A 278 -15.68 -7.07 3.24
C GLU A 278 -17.03 -6.97 3.95
N VAL A 279 -17.68 -5.82 3.80
CA VAL A 279 -18.80 -5.37 4.63
C VAL A 279 -20.02 -5.07 3.73
N PRO A 280 -21.26 -5.39 4.15
CA PRO A 280 -22.44 -4.99 3.39
C PRO A 280 -22.48 -3.46 3.21
N LYS A 281 -22.81 -2.97 2.01
CA LYS A 281 -22.88 -1.53 1.70
C LYS A 281 -23.74 -0.77 2.70
N ALA A 282 -24.92 -1.31 3.02
CA ALA A 282 -25.89 -0.72 3.95
C ALA A 282 -25.36 -0.53 5.38
N CYS A 283 -24.24 -1.18 5.73
CA CYS A 283 -23.58 -1.06 7.03
C CYS A 283 -22.47 -0.02 7.06
N LEU A 284 -22.07 0.50 5.90
CA LEU A 284 -21.05 1.54 5.78
C LEU A 284 -21.65 2.88 5.38
N THR A 285 -22.70 2.86 4.55
CA THR A 285 -23.35 4.08 4.08
C THR A 285 -24.13 4.74 5.21
N GLY A 286 -23.81 6.00 5.50
CA GLY A 286 -24.49 6.83 6.51
C GLY A 286 -25.61 7.67 5.91
N SER A 287 -25.84 8.85 6.50
CA SER A 287 -26.88 9.80 6.07
C SER A 287 -26.49 10.68 4.88
N GLY A 288 -25.31 10.47 4.29
CA GLY A 288 -24.85 11.18 3.09
C GLY A 288 -25.56 10.74 1.79
N ASN A 289 -24.89 10.90 0.66
CA ASN A 289 -25.38 10.54 -0.68
C ASN A 289 -25.00 9.11 -1.12
N GLY A 290 -24.62 8.23 -0.18
CA GLY A 290 -24.15 6.87 -0.48
C GLY A 290 -22.68 6.78 -0.91
N VAL A 291 -21.97 7.90 -0.94
CA VAL A 291 -20.50 7.94 -0.99
C VAL A 291 -19.95 7.76 0.43
N ILE A 292 -18.81 7.09 0.56
CA ILE A 292 -18.04 6.98 1.80
C ILE A 292 -16.59 7.39 1.56
N GLY A 293 -15.98 8.05 2.53
CA GLY A 293 -14.54 8.27 2.64
C GLY A 293 -13.89 7.19 3.50
N ALA A 294 -12.66 6.78 3.20
CA ALA A 294 -11.94 5.81 4.03
C ALA A 294 -10.42 6.00 3.98
N TRP A 295 -9.74 5.63 5.07
CA TRP A 295 -8.27 5.62 5.19
C TRP A 295 -7.83 4.58 6.24
N THR A 296 -6.54 4.27 6.25
CA THR A 296 -5.94 3.36 7.25
C THR A 296 -4.92 4.08 8.12
N THR A 297 -4.76 3.63 9.37
CA THR A 297 -3.78 4.17 10.32
C THR A 297 -3.10 3.08 11.14
N ALA A 298 -1.90 3.37 11.64
CA ALA A 298 -1.25 2.58 12.67
C ALA A 298 -0.83 3.47 13.85
N SER A 299 -1.11 3.01 15.07
CA SER A 299 -0.86 3.75 16.31
C SER A 299 -0.10 2.94 17.33
N LEU A 300 0.77 3.59 18.12
CA LEU A 300 1.50 3.00 19.25
C LEU A 300 1.24 3.76 20.55
N PRO A 301 1.42 3.13 21.72
CA PRO A 301 1.52 3.86 22.97
C PRO A 301 2.68 4.88 22.97
N GLN A 302 2.46 6.04 23.57
CA GLN A 302 3.44 7.14 23.62
C GLN A 302 4.78 6.80 24.28
N ALA A 303 4.82 5.80 25.15
CA ALA A 303 6.04 5.41 25.86
C ALA A 303 6.35 3.92 25.67
N ARG A 304 7.62 3.64 25.38
CA ARG A 304 8.21 2.30 25.30
C ARG A 304 9.44 2.23 26.20
N ILE A 305 9.50 1.23 27.08
CA ILE A 305 10.63 0.95 27.96
C ILE A 305 11.13 -0.45 27.66
N LEU A 306 12.35 -0.57 27.13
CA LEU A 306 12.96 -1.85 26.79
C LEU A 306 13.26 -2.67 28.04
N ASN A 307 12.97 -3.97 28.01
CA ASN A 307 13.22 -4.87 29.12
C ASN A 307 14.67 -5.42 29.05
N PRO A 308 15.56 -5.11 30.02
CA PRO A 308 16.94 -5.64 30.02
C PRO A 308 17.01 -7.16 30.21
N ASN A 309 15.92 -7.79 30.68
CA ASN A 309 15.75 -9.24 30.78
C ASN A 309 14.59 -9.69 29.88
N ALA A 310 14.71 -9.37 28.59
CA ALA A 310 13.67 -9.65 27.59
C ALA A 310 13.35 -11.14 27.47
N SER A 311 12.06 -11.43 27.26
CA SER A 311 11.56 -12.71 26.75
C SER A 311 10.68 -12.43 25.54
N LEU A 312 10.33 -13.44 24.74
CA LEU A 312 9.43 -13.25 23.60
C LEU A 312 8.10 -12.60 24.04
N SER A 313 7.55 -13.02 25.18
CA SER A 313 6.27 -12.49 25.70
C SER A 313 6.37 -11.09 26.31
N ARG A 314 7.58 -10.65 26.69
CA ARG A 314 7.82 -9.39 27.39
C ARG A 314 9.18 -8.77 27.00
N PRO A 315 9.35 -8.37 25.73
CA PRO A 315 10.58 -7.70 25.28
C PRO A 315 10.67 -6.25 25.78
N GLU A 316 9.53 -5.67 26.15
CA GLU A 316 9.37 -4.26 26.53
C GLU A 316 8.11 -4.06 27.40
N VAL A 317 7.96 -2.86 27.92
CA VAL A 317 6.74 -2.36 28.59
C VAL A 317 6.32 -1.07 27.90
N ASN A 318 5.06 -0.98 27.48
CA ASN A 318 4.51 0.19 26.82
C ASN A 318 3.41 0.85 27.66
N GLY A 319 3.18 2.14 27.46
CA GLY A 319 2.13 2.89 28.15
C GLY A 319 1.89 4.28 27.58
N GLY A 320 0.90 4.98 28.13
CA GLY A 320 0.45 6.29 27.64
C GLY A 320 -0.70 6.17 26.64
N ALA A 321 -1.15 7.32 26.12
CA ALA A 321 -2.18 7.34 25.08
C ALA A 321 -1.64 6.74 23.77
N LEU A 322 -2.53 6.28 22.91
CA LEU A 322 -2.17 5.89 21.54
C LEU A 322 -1.83 7.14 20.74
N VAL A 323 -0.79 7.05 19.93
CA VAL A 323 -0.36 8.07 18.97
C VAL A 323 -0.26 7.42 17.61
N GLN A 324 -0.92 8.04 16.64
CA GLN A 324 -0.83 7.69 15.24
C GLN A 324 0.58 8.00 14.72
N VAL A 325 1.19 7.04 14.04
CA VAL A 325 2.54 7.16 13.48
C VAL A 325 2.60 6.84 11.99
N SER A 326 1.54 6.25 11.44
CA SER A 326 1.34 6.06 10.00
C SER A 326 -0.13 6.27 9.66
N ARG A 327 -0.35 6.83 8.48
CA ARG A 327 -1.65 7.07 7.86
C ARG A 327 -1.46 6.92 6.36
N LEU A 328 -2.40 6.26 5.71
CA LEU A 328 -2.41 6.13 4.26
C LEU A 328 -3.84 6.06 3.73
N SER A 329 -4.04 6.65 2.56
CA SER A 329 -5.27 6.45 1.80
C SER A 329 -5.02 6.50 0.29
N ASN A 330 -5.00 7.69 -0.32
CA ASN A 330 -4.64 7.83 -1.72
C ASN A 330 -3.16 7.44 -1.89
N PRO A 331 -2.85 6.60 -2.90
CA PRO A 331 -1.48 6.24 -3.19
C PRO A 331 -0.67 7.48 -3.59
N LEU A 332 0.63 7.47 -3.28
CA LEU A 332 1.62 8.48 -3.64
C LEU A 332 1.47 9.85 -2.97
N VAL A 333 0.43 10.10 -2.17
CA VAL A 333 0.27 11.41 -1.50
C VAL A 333 1.38 11.63 -0.47
N ASN A 334 1.62 10.66 0.41
CA ASN A 334 2.68 10.82 1.40
C ASN A 334 4.07 10.74 0.76
N GLU A 335 4.20 9.99 -0.32
CA GLU A 335 5.45 9.70 -1.01
C GLU A 335 5.94 10.90 -1.83
N LEU A 336 5.04 11.49 -2.65
CA LEU A 336 5.37 12.44 -3.72
C LEU A 336 4.63 13.78 -3.66
N VAL A 337 3.58 13.92 -2.83
CA VAL A 337 2.84 15.18 -2.67
C VAL A 337 3.29 15.91 -1.41
N ILE A 338 3.30 15.24 -0.26
CA ILE A 338 3.69 15.83 1.02
C ILE A 338 5.20 16.05 1.06
N GLY A 339 5.61 17.30 1.33
CA GLY A 339 7.01 17.66 1.42
C GLY A 339 7.73 16.99 2.59
N LEU A 340 9.02 16.71 2.42
CA LEU A 340 9.82 15.91 3.36
C LEU A 340 9.76 16.40 4.82
N ALA A 341 9.74 17.72 5.02
CA ALA A 341 9.70 18.32 6.36
C ALA A 341 8.40 18.01 7.13
N ASP A 342 7.31 17.72 6.42
CA ASP A 342 5.98 17.57 6.98
C ASP A 342 5.46 16.12 6.92
N LYS A 343 6.17 15.16 6.33
CA LYS A 343 5.74 13.75 6.22
C LYS A 343 5.40 13.11 7.59
N ASP A 344 6.24 13.32 8.60
CA ASP A 344 5.96 12.81 9.96
C ASP A 344 4.74 13.51 10.60
N LYS A 345 4.53 14.78 10.27
CA LYS A 345 3.38 15.57 10.72
C LYS A 345 2.09 15.08 10.05
N PHE A 346 2.14 14.81 8.75
CA PHE A 346 1.04 14.20 7.99
C PHE A 346 0.68 12.83 8.58
N ASN A 347 1.67 11.96 8.80
CA ASN A 347 1.47 10.63 9.39
C ASN A 347 0.85 10.65 10.79
N SER A 348 1.05 11.71 11.57
CA SER A 348 0.48 11.88 12.90
C SER A 348 -0.80 12.73 12.94
N SER A 349 -1.27 13.22 11.79
CA SER A 349 -2.47 14.06 11.65
C SER A 349 -3.70 13.26 11.24
N GLN A 350 -4.89 13.86 11.39
CA GLN A 350 -6.16 13.29 10.93
C GLN A 350 -6.65 14.01 9.68
N PRO A 351 -7.47 13.35 8.82
CA PRO A 351 -8.00 13.99 7.61
C PRO A 351 -8.72 15.32 7.86
N ALA A 352 -9.42 15.47 9.00
CA ALA A 352 -10.04 16.73 9.42
C ALA A 352 -9.07 17.92 9.56
N ASP A 353 -7.77 17.66 9.73
CA ASP A 353 -6.73 18.68 9.90
C ASP A 353 -5.93 18.94 8.60
N ASP A 354 -6.31 18.35 7.47
CA ASP A 354 -5.52 18.38 6.23
C ASP A 354 -5.38 19.75 5.57
N GLY A 355 -6.20 20.72 5.97
CA GLY A 355 -6.05 22.11 5.54
C GLY A 355 -4.65 22.67 5.79
N GLN A 356 -3.91 22.13 6.76
CA GLN A 356 -2.51 22.50 7.04
C GLN A 356 -1.50 22.04 5.96
N PHE A 357 -1.90 21.15 5.06
CA PHE A 357 -1.07 20.61 3.97
C PHE A 357 -1.56 21.06 2.58
N ALA A 358 -2.54 21.96 2.51
CA ALA A 358 -3.21 22.35 1.26
C ALA A 358 -2.26 22.90 0.18
N ASP A 359 -1.15 23.52 0.57
CA ASP A 359 -0.13 24.03 -0.38
C ASP A 359 0.48 22.90 -1.22
N TYR A 360 0.66 21.70 -0.67
CA TYR A 360 1.22 20.56 -1.41
C TYR A 360 0.31 20.08 -2.54
N VAL A 361 -1.00 20.28 -2.42
CA VAL A 361 -1.98 19.90 -3.46
C VAL A 361 -2.28 21.08 -4.38
N THR A 362 -2.42 22.29 -3.84
CA THR A 362 -2.76 23.48 -4.63
C THR A 362 -1.57 24.03 -5.42
N HIS A 363 -0.34 23.78 -4.95
CA HIS A 363 0.92 24.23 -5.54
C HIS A 363 1.97 23.10 -5.52
N PRO A 364 1.71 21.97 -6.22
CA PRO A 364 2.54 20.77 -6.12
C PRO A 364 3.94 20.98 -6.69
N SER A 365 4.95 20.42 -6.02
CA SER A 365 6.35 20.49 -6.48
C SER A 365 6.69 19.50 -7.59
N LEU A 366 5.98 18.36 -7.68
CA LEU A 366 6.33 17.29 -8.62
C LEU A 366 6.29 17.74 -10.10
N PRO A 367 5.25 18.45 -10.60
CA PRO A 367 5.28 18.94 -11.98
C PRO A 367 6.47 19.87 -12.27
N ALA A 368 6.82 20.74 -11.32
CA ALA A 368 7.95 21.65 -11.46
C ALA A 368 9.29 20.89 -11.49
N LEU A 369 9.42 19.83 -10.69
CA LEU A 369 10.60 18.95 -10.73
C LEU A 369 10.73 18.24 -12.08
N LEU A 370 9.64 17.67 -12.61
CA LEU A 370 9.64 17.04 -13.94
C LEU A 370 9.98 18.05 -15.04
N ASN A 371 9.49 19.29 -14.94
CA ASN A 371 9.87 20.36 -15.85
C ASN A 371 11.39 20.64 -15.82
N ILE A 372 11.99 20.70 -14.63
CA ILE A 372 13.44 20.91 -14.46
C ILE A 372 14.24 19.76 -15.08
N LEU A 373 13.79 18.52 -14.86
CA LEU A 373 14.53 17.33 -15.29
C LEU A 373 14.43 17.08 -16.80
N PHE A 374 13.26 17.32 -17.40
CA PHE A 374 12.96 16.81 -18.75
C PHE A 374 12.79 17.86 -19.84
N LYS A 375 12.52 19.13 -19.53
CA LYS A 375 12.15 20.13 -20.56
C LYS A 375 13.18 20.24 -21.69
N ASP A 376 14.45 20.45 -21.35
CA ASP A 376 15.50 20.65 -22.35
C ASP A 376 15.74 19.38 -23.17
N ALA A 377 15.67 18.21 -22.53
CA ALA A 377 15.80 16.92 -23.20
C ALA A 377 14.65 16.67 -24.17
N VAL A 378 13.41 16.97 -23.78
CA VAL A 378 12.22 16.86 -24.65
C VAL A 378 12.31 17.83 -25.82
N ASN A 379 12.65 19.09 -25.57
CA ASN A 379 12.83 20.10 -26.62
C ASN A 379 13.90 19.69 -27.63
N ALA A 380 15.04 19.17 -27.16
CA ALA A 380 16.11 18.66 -28.01
C ALA A 380 15.68 17.42 -28.82
N THR A 381 14.95 16.48 -28.20
CA THR A 381 14.52 15.22 -28.83
C THR A 381 13.49 15.48 -29.93
N LEU A 382 12.53 16.36 -29.68
CA LEU A 382 11.43 16.66 -30.61
C LEU A 382 11.73 17.81 -31.57
N GLY A 383 12.83 18.55 -31.37
CA GLY A 383 13.12 19.77 -32.13
C GLY A 383 12.06 20.86 -31.92
N THR A 384 11.56 20.97 -30.69
CA THR A 384 10.51 21.94 -30.29
C THR A 384 11.04 22.96 -29.29
N ASP A 385 10.21 23.93 -28.93
CA ASP A 385 10.52 25.02 -27.99
C ASP A 385 9.37 25.18 -26.99
N ILE A 386 9.05 24.11 -26.27
CA ILE A 386 8.05 24.12 -25.20
C ILE A 386 8.60 24.97 -24.05
N THR A 387 7.84 26.00 -23.66
CA THR A 387 8.26 26.95 -22.60
C THR A 387 8.32 26.27 -21.24
N ASP A 388 7.29 25.50 -20.88
CA ASP A 388 7.19 24.71 -19.66
C ASP A 388 6.38 23.42 -19.91
N LEU A 389 6.78 22.33 -19.26
CA LEU A 389 6.04 21.07 -19.21
C LEU A 389 5.02 21.06 -18.06
N ALA A 390 5.28 21.80 -16.98
CA ALA A 390 4.41 21.81 -15.80
C ALA A 390 3.09 22.55 -16.06
N PRO A 391 1.96 22.10 -15.49
CA PRO A 391 0.73 22.89 -15.50
C PRO A 391 0.87 24.22 -14.76
N SER A 392 0.11 25.21 -15.21
CA SER A 392 0.14 26.61 -14.74
C SER A 392 -1.17 27.09 -14.10
N ASN A 393 -2.18 26.23 -14.01
CA ASN A 393 -3.47 26.51 -13.39
C ASN A 393 -3.37 26.53 -11.85
N PHE A 394 -2.73 27.55 -11.29
CA PHE A 394 -2.66 27.72 -9.83
C PHE A 394 -3.79 28.60 -9.29
N PRO A 395 -4.39 28.26 -8.13
CA PRO A 395 -4.24 26.99 -7.42
C PRO A 395 -4.79 25.81 -8.23
N ARG A 396 -4.16 24.63 -8.11
CA ARG A 396 -4.53 23.39 -8.82
C ARG A 396 -5.86 22.80 -8.34
N LEU A 397 -6.98 23.44 -8.70
CA LEU A 397 -8.33 23.00 -8.33
C LEU A 397 -8.68 21.62 -8.87
N ASP A 398 -8.09 21.23 -10.00
CA ASP A 398 -8.18 19.88 -10.54
C ASP A 398 -7.63 18.83 -9.55
N LEU A 399 -6.51 19.11 -8.88
CA LEU A 399 -5.92 18.23 -7.87
C LEU A 399 -6.69 18.26 -6.54
N VAL A 400 -7.24 19.42 -6.16
CA VAL A 400 -8.15 19.52 -5.00
C VAL A 400 -9.38 18.62 -5.21
N ASN A 401 -9.94 18.57 -6.42
CA ASN A 401 -11.03 17.66 -6.74
C ASN A 401 -10.58 16.20 -6.78
N ALA A 402 -9.46 15.90 -7.45
CA ALA A 402 -8.96 14.53 -7.57
C ALA A 402 -8.60 13.89 -6.21
N PHE A 403 -7.89 14.61 -5.34
CA PHE A 403 -7.35 14.04 -4.09
C PHE A 403 -8.11 14.41 -2.82
N LEU A 404 -8.76 15.58 -2.78
CA LEU A 404 -9.28 16.11 -1.52
C LEU A 404 -10.80 16.19 -1.42
N THR A 405 -11.54 16.29 -2.51
CA THR A 405 -13.00 16.51 -2.44
C THR A 405 -13.82 15.47 -3.22
N GLY A 406 -13.21 14.80 -4.18
CA GLY A 406 -13.91 13.93 -5.13
C GLY A 406 -14.50 14.71 -6.31
N VAL A 407 -14.76 13.99 -7.39
CA VAL A 407 -15.35 14.51 -8.63
C VAL A 407 -16.87 14.38 -8.55
N GLU A 408 -17.58 15.47 -8.84
CA GLU A 408 -19.05 15.51 -8.86
C GLU A 408 -19.62 14.43 -9.78
N GLY A 409 -20.66 13.73 -9.31
CA GLY A 409 -21.30 12.63 -10.04
C GLY A 409 -20.51 11.31 -10.03
N VAL A 410 -19.25 11.32 -9.59
CA VAL A 410 -18.42 10.11 -9.46
C VAL A 410 -18.32 9.70 -7.99
N ASN A 411 -17.55 10.42 -7.18
CA ASN A 411 -17.18 10.04 -5.82
C ASN A 411 -17.19 11.21 -4.81
N GLN A 412 -17.80 12.34 -5.15
CA GLN A 412 -17.94 13.47 -4.23
C GLN A 412 -19.08 13.24 -3.22
N LEU A 413 -18.80 13.48 -1.94
CA LEU A 413 -19.81 13.46 -0.86
C LEU A 413 -20.77 14.66 -0.96
N ALA A 414 -21.96 14.56 -0.36
CA ALA A 414 -22.93 15.68 -0.38
C ALA A 414 -22.46 16.89 0.44
N THR A 415 -21.88 16.63 1.61
CA THR A 415 -21.09 17.59 2.38
C THR A 415 -19.64 17.19 2.20
N VAL A 416 -18.74 18.12 1.91
CA VAL A 416 -17.34 17.79 1.68
C VAL A 416 -16.43 18.69 2.50
N THR A 417 -15.67 18.07 3.39
CA THR A 417 -14.48 18.66 4.00
C THR A 417 -13.25 18.23 3.19
N PRO A 418 -12.54 19.15 2.51
CA PRO A 418 -11.37 18.80 1.72
C PRO A 418 -10.32 18.07 2.56
N SER A 419 -10.05 16.82 2.21
CA SER A 419 -9.21 15.91 3.00
C SER A 419 -8.72 14.72 2.17
N GLU A 420 -7.51 14.28 2.47
CA GLU A 420 -6.85 13.13 1.84
C GLU A 420 -7.49 11.84 2.40
N MET A 421 -8.38 11.27 1.60
CA MET A 421 -9.06 9.98 1.81
C MET A 421 -9.55 9.43 0.46
N LEU A 422 -9.63 8.10 0.34
CA LEU A 422 -10.24 7.43 -0.80
C LEU A 422 -11.75 7.59 -0.64
N ARG A 423 -12.42 7.93 -1.74
CA ARG A 423 -13.87 8.13 -1.74
C ARG A 423 -14.52 7.15 -2.69
N LEU A 424 -15.46 6.37 -2.18
CA LEU A 424 -16.19 5.35 -2.94
C LEU A 424 -17.68 5.68 -2.97
N ASN A 425 -18.21 5.88 -4.18
CA ASN A 425 -19.63 5.84 -4.45
C ASN A 425 -20.12 4.40 -4.58
N THR A 426 -20.84 3.95 -3.56
CA THR A 426 -21.31 2.56 -3.44
C THR A 426 -22.42 2.19 -4.45
N ALA A 427 -23.02 3.19 -5.10
CA ALA A 427 -24.07 3.02 -6.11
C ALA A 427 -23.51 2.69 -7.52
N ILE A 428 -22.23 2.98 -7.79
CA ILE A 428 -21.60 2.64 -9.07
C ILE A 428 -21.23 1.15 -9.06
N ALA A 429 -21.91 0.36 -9.89
CA ALA A 429 -21.71 -1.09 -9.95
C ALA A 429 -20.27 -1.45 -10.34
N ALA A 430 -19.69 -2.43 -9.64
CA ALA A 430 -18.36 -2.93 -9.97
C ALA A 430 -18.38 -3.68 -11.32
N LYS A 431 -17.31 -3.53 -12.11
CA LYS A 431 -17.08 -4.37 -13.28
C LYS A 431 -16.43 -5.71 -12.86
N PRO A 432 -16.79 -6.83 -13.49
CA PRO A 432 -16.06 -8.09 -13.32
C PRO A 432 -14.57 -7.90 -13.61
N MET A 433 -13.71 -8.59 -12.85
CA MET A 433 -12.24 -8.51 -12.92
C MET A 433 -11.66 -8.37 -14.35
N GLN A 434 -12.09 -9.23 -15.28
CA GLN A 434 -11.59 -9.26 -16.66
C GLN A 434 -12.04 -8.07 -17.54
N MET A 435 -13.00 -7.28 -17.07
CA MET A 435 -13.56 -6.11 -17.78
C MET A 435 -13.12 -4.78 -17.14
N GLN A 436 -12.33 -4.84 -16.07
CA GLN A 436 -11.83 -3.65 -15.40
C GLN A 436 -10.78 -2.98 -16.29
N SER A 437 -10.85 -1.66 -16.39
CA SER A 437 -9.78 -0.87 -16.98
C SER A 437 -8.75 -0.52 -15.91
N ALA A 438 -7.46 -0.73 -16.19
CA ALA A 438 -6.39 -0.33 -15.29
C ALA A 438 -6.35 1.18 -15.07
N PHE A 439 -6.84 1.98 -16.02
CA PHE A 439 -6.94 3.44 -15.90
C PHE A 439 -8.18 3.94 -15.14
N GLY A 440 -8.99 3.03 -14.57
CA GLY A 440 -10.19 3.38 -13.81
C GLY A 440 -11.12 4.31 -14.59
N VAL A 441 -11.52 5.43 -13.98
CA VAL A 441 -12.42 6.42 -14.60
C VAL A 441 -11.86 6.93 -15.94
N ALA A 442 -10.55 7.19 -16.02
CA ALA A 442 -9.90 7.67 -17.24
C ALA A 442 -9.89 6.62 -18.37
N GLY A 443 -10.15 5.36 -18.05
CA GLY A 443 -10.32 4.26 -18.99
C GLY A 443 -11.77 3.87 -19.25
N ASP A 444 -12.71 4.79 -19.05
CA ASP A 444 -14.16 4.58 -19.18
C ASP A 444 -14.71 3.49 -18.23
N ASP A 445 -14.15 3.44 -17.03
CA ASP A 445 -14.55 2.55 -15.95
C ASP A 445 -14.81 3.31 -14.66
N LEU A 446 -16.06 3.80 -14.51
CA LEU A 446 -16.50 4.58 -13.35
C LEU A 446 -16.36 3.85 -12.00
N ALA A 447 -16.16 2.53 -12.00
CA ALA A 447 -15.97 1.74 -10.78
C ALA A 447 -14.51 1.63 -10.33
N GLY A 448 -13.55 2.17 -11.10
CA GLY A 448 -12.14 2.23 -10.73
C GLY A 448 -11.72 3.59 -10.19
N PHE A 449 -10.44 3.70 -9.84
CA PHE A 449 -9.85 4.92 -9.30
C PHE A 449 -10.18 6.17 -10.16
N PRO A 450 -10.56 7.31 -9.54
CA PRO A 450 -10.60 7.58 -8.10
C PRO A 450 -11.90 7.18 -7.37
N ASN A 451 -12.86 6.50 -8.00
CA ASN A 451 -14.05 5.99 -7.31
C ASN A 451 -13.70 4.76 -6.45
N GLY A 452 -13.12 5.02 -5.29
CA GLY A 452 -12.38 4.04 -4.53
C GLY A 452 -11.07 3.68 -5.24
N ARG A 453 -10.54 2.50 -4.93
CA ARG A 453 -9.34 1.92 -5.53
C ARG A 453 -9.41 0.42 -5.50
N ARG A 454 -9.26 -0.23 -6.65
CA ARG A 454 -9.20 -1.69 -6.82
C ARG A 454 -7.75 -2.16 -6.93
N PRO A 455 -7.46 -3.45 -6.68
CA PRO A 455 -6.13 -4.01 -6.95
C PRO A 455 -5.67 -3.86 -8.40
N GLY A 456 -6.63 -3.81 -9.34
CA GLY A 456 -6.36 -3.68 -10.77
C GLY A 456 -6.17 -2.26 -11.30
N ASP A 457 -6.23 -1.23 -10.46
CA ASP A 457 -6.06 0.15 -10.90
C ASP A 457 -4.57 0.53 -10.90
N ASP A 458 -4.06 1.00 -12.05
CA ASP A 458 -2.70 1.48 -12.25
C ASP A 458 -2.58 2.93 -11.77
N VAL A 459 -2.51 3.06 -10.45
CA VAL A 459 -2.60 4.36 -9.77
C VAL A 459 -1.35 5.23 -9.97
N VAL A 460 -0.20 4.64 -10.29
CA VAL A 460 1.03 5.42 -10.56
C VAL A 460 0.87 6.17 -11.87
N ASP A 461 0.48 5.47 -12.93
CA ASP A 461 0.19 6.07 -14.23
C ASP A 461 -0.94 7.10 -14.15
N ILE A 462 -2.05 6.75 -13.49
CA ILE A 462 -3.19 7.68 -13.35
C ILE A 462 -2.77 8.94 -12.59
N ALA A 463 -2.11 8.81 -11.43
CA ALA A 463 -1.72 9.94 -10.61
C ALA A 463 -0.72 10.86 -11.33
N LEU A 464 0.28 10.28 -12.03
CA LEU A 464 1.26 11.04 -12.78
C LEU A 464 0.60 11.88 -13.90
N ARG A 465 -0.33 11.28 -14.65
CA ARG A 465 -1.10 12.00 -15.70
C ARG A 465 -1.95 13.13 -15.11
N VAL A 466 -2.66 12.87 -14.01
CA VAL A 466 -3.49 13.89 -13.33
C VAL A 466 -2.63 15.03 -12.80
N VAL A 467 -1.51 14.73 -12.15
CA VAL A 467 -0.55 15.74 -11.64
C VAL A 467 0.05 16.57 -12.78
N MET A 468 0.31 15.97 -13.94
CA MET A 468 0.75 16.66 -15.17
C MET A 468 -0.38 17.32 -15.98
N GLY A 469 -1.61 17.35 -15.45
CA GLY A 469 -2.70 18.20 -15.94
C GLY A 469 -3.67 17.54 -16.91
N ALA A 470 -3.79 16.20 -16.90
CA ALA A 470 -4.78 15.49 -17.72
C ALA A 470 -6.22 15.99 -17.52
N LEU A 471 -6.57 16.47 -16.32
CA LEU A 471 -7.91 16.99 -16.01
C LEU A 471 -8.20 18.40 -16.58
N CYS A 472 -7.20 19.05 -17.19
CA CYS A 472 -7.40 20.27 -17.97
C CYS A 472 -7.83 19.98 -19.42
N HIS A 473 -7.81 18.71 -19.83
CA HIS A 473 -8.19 18.23 -21.16
C HIS A 473 -9.46 17.40 -21.10
N ASP A 474 -9.97 17.03 -22.27
CA ASP A 474 -11.10 16.10 -22.35
C ASP A 474 -10.69 14.72 -21.88
N ILE A 475 -11.38 14.21 -20.87
CA ILE A 475 -11.29 12.81 -20.44
C ILE A 475 -12.57 12.06 -20.82
N PRO A 476 -12.52 10.73 -21.05
CA PRO A 476 -13.73 9.96 -21.26
C PRO A 476 -14.52 9.89 -19.95
N VAL A 477 -15.71 10.48 -19.96
CA VAL A 477 -16.69 10.33 -18.87
C VAL A 477 -17.88 9.59 -19.44
N ASN A 478 -18.01 8.30 -19.12
CA ASN A 478 -19.08 7.42 -19.61
C ASN A 478 -19.18 7.46 -21.16
N GLY A 479 -18.05 7.27 -21.83
CA GLY A 479 -17.92 7.26 -23.28
C GLY A 479 -17.96 8.63 -23.96
N THR A 480 -18.07 9.73 -23.21
CA THR A 480 -18.14 11.09 -23.76
C THR A 480 -16.88 11.89 -23.41
N PRO A 481 -16.12 12.40 -24.41
CA PRO A 481 -15.03 13.35 -24.15
C PRO A 481 -15.57 14.59 -23.43
N THR A 482 -15.08 14.83 -22.21
CA THR A 482 -15.60 15.88 -21.33
C THR A 482 -14.45 16.58 -20.64
N ASN A 483 -14.31 17.89 -20.86
CA ASN A 483 -13.53 18.77 -20.00
C ASN A 483 -14.34 19.06 -18.73
N LEU A 484 -13.75 18.80 -17.56
CA LEU A 484 -14.44 19.01 -16.27
C LEU A 484 -14.53 20.48 -15.86
N GLY A 485 -13.88 21.39 -16.59
CA GLY A 485 -13.95 22.84 -16.38
C GLY A 485 -13.05 23.37 -15.26
N TYR A 486 -12.09 22.57 -14.77
CA TYR A 486 -11.17 22.98 -13.70
C TYR A 486 -10.02 23.87 -14.20
N CYS A 487 -9.67 23.76 -15.48
CA CYS A 487 -8.60 24.49 -16.15
C CYS A 487 -8.77 24.35 -17.67
N ALA A 488 -8.07 25.21 -18.43
CA ALA A 488 -8.06 25.16 -19.88
C ALA A 488 -6.92 24.23 -20.37
N PRO A 489 -7.05 23.61 -21.56
CA PRO A 489 -5.98 22.80 -22.16
C PRO A 489 -4.62 23.53 -22.25
N GLU A 490 -4.64 24.84 -22.47
CA GLU A 490 -3.43 25.69 -22.54
C GLU A 490 -2.71 25.81 -21.20
N ASP A 491 -3.41 25.62 -20.08
CA ASP A 491 -2.80 25.66 -18.75
C ASP A 491 -1.92 24.42 -18.50
N ALA A 492 -2.13 23.32 -19.22
CA ALA A 492 -1.42 22.06 -19.08
C ALA A 492 -0.90 21.56 -20.45
N PRO A 493 0.25 22.07 -20.93
CA PRO A 493 0.70 21.88 -22.32
C PRO A 493 0.98 20.42 -22.70
N VAL A 494 1.22 19.56 -21.70
CA VAL A 494 1.49 18.13 -21.88
C VAL A 494 0.42 17.24 -21.22
N GLY A 495 -0.74 17.78 -20.86
CA GLY A 495 -1.78 17.02 -20.15
C GLY A 495 -2.32 15.80 -20.91
N ASN A 496 -2.19 15.75 -22.24
CA ASN A 496 -2.57 14.60 -23.08
C ASN A 496 -1.43 13.59 -23.31
N VAL A 497 -0.24 13.82 -22.75
CA VAL A 497 0.87 12.89 -22.91
C VAL A 497 0.58 11.62 -22.11
N PRO A 498 0.78 10.42 -22.69
CA PRO A 498 0.58 9.15 -22.02
C PRO A 498 1.74 8.88 -21.04
N PHE A 499 1.78 9.62 -19.94
CA PHE A 499 2.79 9.40 -18.91
C PHE A 499 2.63 8.00 -18.29
N THR A 500 3.76 7.36 -18.01
CA THR A 500 3.81 6.04 -17.39
C THR A 500 5.14 5.78 -16.69
N ASP A 501 5.14 4.93 -15.66
CA ASP A 501 6.36 4.37 -15.05
C ASP A 501 6.82 3.05 -15.70
N GLY A 502 6.05 2.55 -16.66
CA GLY A 502 6.32 1.33 -17.41
C GLY A 502 6.07 0.03 -16.65
N ALA A 503 5.49 0.07 -15.45
CA ALA A 503 5.14 -1.11 -14.65
C ALA A 503 3.65 -1.47 -14.85
N PRO A 504 3.31 -2.49 -15.66
CA PRO A 504 1.93 -2.72 -16.05
C PRO A 504 1.13 -3.50 -15.00
N VAL A 505 -0.14 -3.13 -14.79
CA VAL A 505 -1.14 -3.94 -14.06
C VAL A 505 -2.02 -4.74 -15.02
N ASN A 506 -2.36 -5.98 -14.68
CA ASN A 506 -3.39 -6.74 -15.39
C ASN A 506 -4.18 -7.71 -14.49
N ALA A 507 -5.32 -8.20 -15.00
CA ALA A 507 -6.27 -9.05 -14.29
C ALA A 507 -5.71 -10.40 -13.76
N SER A 508 -4.52 -10.84 -14.19
CA SER A 508 -3.88 -12.03 -13.63
C SER A 508 -3.12 -11.79 -12.33
N MET A 509 -2.93 -10.52 -11.93
CA MET A 509 -2.16 -10.12 -10.76
C MET A 509 -3.00 -10.06 -9.47
N PHE A 510 -4.31 -10.34 -9.56
CA PHE A 510 -5.24 -10.33 -8.44
C PHE A 510 -6.36 -11.37 -8.64
N ASN A 511 -7.15 -11.61 -7.59
CA ASN A 511 -8.21 -12.59 -7.55
C ASN A 511 -9.61 -11.97 -7.74
N SER A 512 -10.54 -12.78 -8.24
CA SER A 512 -11.96 -12.44 -8.43
C SER A 512 -12.84 -12.62 -7.19
N SER A 513 -12.26 -13.06 -6.08
CA SER A 513 -12.97 -13.33 -4.82
C SER A 513 -12.14 -12.91 -3.62
N PHE A 514 -12.80 -12.63 -2.50
CA PHE A 514 -12.18 -12.22 -1.24
C PHE A 514 -11.11 -13.23 -0.78
N PRO A 515 -9.91 -12.77 -0.36
CA PRO A 515 -9.53 -11.38 -0.06
C PRO A 515 -8.95 -10.60 -1.26
N TYR A 516 -9.25 -11.00 -2.49
CA TYR A 516 -8.93 -10.33 -3.76
C TYR A 516 -7.45 -10.24 -4.13
N LEU A 517 -6.52 -10.49 -3.21
CA LEU A 517 -5.09 -10.56 -3.49
C LEU A 517 -4.64 -12.00 -3.74
N LEU A 518 -3.61 -12.17 -4.58
CA LEU A 518 -3.07 -13.50 -4.89
C LEU A 518 -2.41 -14.16 -3.67
N THR A 519 -2.32 -15.49 -3.74
CA THR A 519 -1.47 -16.29 -2.83
C THR A 519 -0.07 -15.68 -2.78
N PRO A 520 0.53 -15.52 -1.59
CA PRO A 520 1.88 -14.97 -1.48
C PRO A 520 2.92 -15.83 -2.22
N LEU A 521 4.06 -15.22 -2.54
CA LEU A 521 5.23 -15.94 -3.04
C LEU A 521 5.82 -16.82 -1.94
N ALA A 522 6.25 -18.02 -2.32
CA ALA A 522 6.85 -18.98 -1.40
C ALA A 522 8.26 -18.56 -0.99
N GLY A 523 8.57 -18.64 0.30
CA GLY A 523 9.92 -18.35 0.81
C GLY A 523 10.99 -19.36 0.42
N SER A 524 10.59 -20.55 -0.02
CA SER A 524 11.48 -21.57 -0.56
C SER A 524 10.72 -22.50 -1.50
N PRO A 525 11.31 -22.88 -2.65
CA PRO A 525 10.63 -23.67 -3.68
C PRO A 525 10.48 -25.16 -3.37
N ASN A 526 11.19 -25.68 -2.36
CA ASN A 526 11.28 -27.12 -2.05
C ASN A 526 10.51 -27.46 -0.80
#